data_AF-A0AAV5HUP8-F1
#
_entry.id   AF-A0AAV5HUP8-F1
#
_cell.length_a   1.000
_cell.length_b   1.000
_cell.length_c   1.000
_cell.angle_alpha   90.00
_cell.angle_beta   90.00
_cell.angle_gamma   90.00
#
_symmetry.space_group_name_H-M   'P 1'
#
loop_
_entity.id
_entity.type
_entity.pdbx_description
1 polymer ?
#
loop_
_entity_poly.entity_id
_entity_poly.type
_entity_poly.pdbx_seq_one_letter_code
_entity_poly.pdbx_strand_id
1 'polypeptide(L)'
;MKEQLATFRSQLEEFARKHRNDIRKNPAFRSQFHEMCAKVGVDPLASNKGLWAELLGIGDFYYELGVQIVEICLATRPHNGGLINLQELCNLLRQKRKHDREAVSEDDCLRAIRFFKKCLWYRH
;
A
#
# COMPACT_ATOMS: atom_id res chain seq x y z
N MET A 1 -23.47 19.29 -4.50
CA MET A 1 -22.30 18.41 -4.80
C MET A 1 -21.51 18.01 -3.55
N LYS A 2 -21.25 18.91 -2.58
CA LYS A 2 -20.50 18.59 -1.35
C LYS A 2 -21.18 17.55 -0.44
N GLU A 3 -22.51 17.55 -0.34
CA GLU A 3 -23.25 16.55 0.46
C GLU A 3 -23.12 15.13 -0.11
N GLN A 4 -23.29 14.94 -1.43
CA GLN A 4 -23.16 13.63 -2.07
C GLN A 4 -21.76 13.02 -1.88
N LEU A 5 -20.72 13.85 -1.92
CA LEU A 5 -19.34 13.42 -1.62
C LEU A 5 -19.15 13.05 -0.14
N ALA A 6 -19.82 13.75 0.78
CA ALA A 6 -19.77 13.41 2.20
C ALA A 6 -20.50 12.09 2.50
N THR A 7 -21.67 11.86 1.90
CA THR A 7 -22.40 10.59 2.00
C THR A 7 -21.59 9.44 1.42
N PHE A 8 -20.96 9.64 0.26
CA PHE A 8 -20.10 8.61 -0.36
C PHE A 8 -18.89 8.28 0.50
N ARG A 9 -18.23 9.28 1.11
CA ARG A 9 -17.12 9.05 2.05
C ARG A 9 -17.54 8.21 3.25
N SER A 10 -18.69 8.51 3.85
CA SER A 10 -19.22 7.75 4.98
C SER A 10 -19.52 6.29 4.60
N GLN A 11 -20.11 6.06 3.43
CA GLN A 11 -20.40 4.71 2.94
C GLN A 11 -19.12 3.94 2.60
N LEU A 12 -18.14 4.61 1.99
CA LEU A 12 -16.82 4.04 1.71
C LEU A 12 -16.10 3.65 3.01
N GLU A 13 -16.29 4.45 4.06
CA GLU A 13 -15.71 4.22 5.38
C GLU A 13 -16.32 2.97 6.03
N GLU A 14 -17.65 2.87 6.03
CA GLU A 14 -18.37 1.70 6.52
C GLU A 14 -18.03 0.44 5.73
N PHE A 15 -17.97 0.53 4.39
CA PHE A 15 -17.55 -0.55 3.51
C PHE A 15 -16.15 -1.06 3.88
N ALA A 16 -15.22 -0.13 4.08
CA ALA A 16 -13.85 -0.47 4.40
C ALA A 16 -13.71 -1.08 5.80
N ARG A 17 -14.51 -0.66 6.79
CA ARG A 17 -14.61 -1.32 8.11
C ARG A 17 -15.11 -2.76 7.97
N LYS A 18 -16.18 -2.97 7.20
CA LYS A 18 -16.81 -4.29 7.03
C LYS A 18 -15.91 -5.27 6.29
N HIS A 19 -15.17 -4.79 5.30
CA HIS A 19 -14.34 -5.62 4.42
C HIS A 19 -12.83 -5.50 4.69
N ARG A 20 -12.42 -4.99 5.86
CA ARG A 20 -11.01 -4.76 6.21
C ARG A 20 -10.13 -5.98 5.97
N ASN A 21 -10.56 -7.15 6.42
CA ASN A 21 -9.80 -8.39 6.28
C ASN A 21 -9.70 -8.86 4.82
N ASP A 22 -10.75 -8.64 4.03
CA ASP A 22 -10.78 -9.01 2.62
C ASP A 22 -9.83 -8.10 1.83
N ILE A 23 -9.84 -6.80 2.12
CA ILE A 23 -8.91 -5.81 1.53
C ILE A 23 -7.47 -6.18 1.88
N ARG A 24 -7.21 -6.69 3.09
CA ARG A 24 -5.86 -7.06 3.53
C ARG A 24 -5.36 -8.35 2.88
N LYS A 25 -6.22 -9.37 2.75
CA LYS A 25 -5.83 -10.71 2.28
C LYS A 25 -5.84 -10.88 0.76
N ASN A 26 -6.72 -10.16 0.05
CA ASN A 26 -6.92 -10.34 -1.37
C ASN A 26 -6.33 -9.15 -2.17
N PRO A 27 -5.22 -9.34 -2.90
CA PRO A 27 -4.57 -8.26 -3.65
C PRO A 27 -5.46 -7.67 -4.75
N ALA A 28 -6.27 -8.49 -5.41
CA ALA A 28 -7.16 -8.01 -6.47
C ALA A 28 -8.25 -7.09 -5.89
N PHE A 29 -8.83 -7.49 -4.76
CA PHE A 29 -9.82 -6.68 -4.08
C PHE A 29 -9.22 -5.39 -3.48
N ARG A 30 -7.99 -5.48 -2.95
CA ARG A 30 -7.22 -4.31 -2.51
C ARG A 30 -7.02 -3.28 -3.62
N SER A 31 -6.65 -3.73 -4.81
CA SER A 31 -6.45 -2.85 -5.97
C SER A 31 -7.75 -2.17 -6.41
N GLN A 32 -8.86 -2.91 -6.44
CA GLN A 32 -10.20 -2.36 -6.71
C GLN A 32 -10.61 -1.32 -5.66
N PHE A 33 -10.33 -1.58 -4.38
CA PHE A 33 -10.59 -0.62 -3.30
C PHE A 33 -9.78 0.67 -3.50
N HIS A 34 -8.52 0.57 -3.91
CA HIS A 34 -7.71 1.74 -4.24
C HIS A 34 -8.26 2.53 -5.43
N GLU A 35 -8.73 1.85 -6.48
CA GLU A 35 -9.36 2.49 -7.63
C GLU A 35 -10.64 3.24 -7.22
N MET A 36 -11.45 2.63 -6.35
CA MET A 36 -12.64 3.27 -5.79
C MET A 36 -12.29 4.54 -5.02
N CYS A 37 -11.26 4.49 -4.16
CA CYS A 37 -10.79 5.68 -3.44
C CYS A 37 -10.32 6.79 -4.40
N ALA A 38 -9.56 6.42 -5.43
CA ALA A 38 -9.02 7.35 -6.41
C ALA A 38 -10.11 8.08 -7.21
N LYS A 39 -11.21 7.39 -7.57
CA LYS A 39 -12.37 8.00 -8.27
C LYS A 39 -13.05 9.11 -7.45
N VAL A 40 -12.96 9.05 -6.12
CA VAL A 40 -13.50 10.07 -5.20
C VAL A 40 -12.49 11.19 -4.92
N GLY A 41 -11.26 11.05 -5.43
CA GLY A 41 -10.15 11.96 -5.09
C GLY A 41 -9.64 11.77 -3.66
N VAL A 42 -9.79 10.55 -3.11
CA VAL A 42 -9.25 10.18 -1.79
C VAL A 42 -8.06 9.25 -2.00
N ASP A 43 -6.91 9.60 -1.46
CA ASP A 43 -5.75 8.71 -1.41
C ASP A 43 -5.71 8.04 -0.02
N PRO A 44 -6.02 6.74 0.09
CA PRO A 44 -6.05 6.04 1.37
C PRO A 44 -4.64 5.89 1.98
N LEU A 45 -3.59 6.22 1.23
CA LEU A 45 -2.18 6.19 1.66
C LEU A 45 -1.57 7.58 1.88
N ALA A 46 -2.31 8.68 1.71
CA ALA A 46 -1.72 10.02 1.74
C ALA A 46 -1.42 10.57 3.16
N SER A 47 -1.99 10.01 4.22
CA SER A 47 -1.80 10.56 5.57
C SER A 47 -1.72 9.48 6.64
N ASN A 48 -0.60 9.47 7.38
CA ASN A 48 -0.43 8.68 8.62
C ASN A 48 -1.32 9.14 9.77
N LYS A 49 -2.00 10.29 9.64
CA LYS A 49 -3.04 10.78 10.55
C LYS A 49 -4.42 10.82 9.90
N GLY A 50 -4.56 10.17 8.74
CA GLY A 50 -5.81 10.11 8.01
C GLY A 50 -6.73 9.07 8.61
N LEU A 51 -8.03 9.37 8.61
CA LEU A 51 -9.14 8.46 8.96
C LEU A 51 -8.89 7.02 8.49
N TRP A 52 -8.39 6.85 7.26
CA TRP A 52 -8.13 5.56 6.60
C TRP A 52 -6.94 4.77 7.15
N ALA A 53 -5.89 5.45 7.63
CA ALA A 53 -4.71 4.79 8.19
C ALA A 53 -5.09 4.05 9.48
N GLU A 54 -5.82 4.73 10.37
CA GLU A 54 -6.28 4.17 11.64
C GLU A 54 -7.42 3.15 11.46
N LEU A 55 -8.35 3.39 10.52
CA LEU A 55 -9.46 2.48 10.29
C LEU A 55 -9.05 1.13 9.71
N LEU A 56 -8.17 1.14 8.72
CA LEU A 56 -7.94 -0.02 7.86
C LEU A 56 -6.65 -0.75 8.19
N GLY A 57 -5.68 -0.08 8.83
CA GLY A 57 -4.32 -0.62 9.01
C GLY A 57 -3.62 -0.88 7.67
N ILE A 58 -4.13 -0.31 6.57
CA ILE A 58 -3.52 -0.40 5.25
C ILE A 58 -2.22 0.41 5.23
N GLY A 59 -2.16 1.52 5.97
CA GLY A 59 -0.93 2.29 6.14
C GLY A 59 0.20 1.45 6.72
N ASP A 60 -0.07 0.70 7.78
CA ASP A 60 0.92 -0.19 8.42
C ASP A 60 1.40 -1.29 7.46
N PHE A 61 0.46 -1.89 6.71
CA PHE A 61 0.81 -2.87 5.68
C PHE A 61 1.79 -2.31 4.64
N TYR A 62 1.53 -1.11 4.09
CA TYR A 62 2.40 -0.49 3.09
C TYR A 62 3.71 0.05 3.69
N TYR A 63 3.69 0.46 4.95
CA TYR A 63 4.89 0.85 5.68
C TYR A 63 5.82 -0.35 5.86
N GLU A 64 5.30 -1.46 6.38
CA GLU A 64 6.04 -2.72 6.52
C GLU A 64 6.55 -3.21 5.17
N LEU A 65 5.71 -3.16 4.12
CA LEU A 65 6.09 -3.55 2.77
C LEU A 65 7.27 -2.74 2.26
N GLY A 66 7.26 -1.43 2.47
CA GLY A 66 8.36 -0.60 2.01
C GLY A 66 9.63 -0.70 2.86
N VAL A 67 9.55 -1.00 4.16
CA VAL A 67 10.74 -1.37 4.95
C VAL A 67 11.41 -2.61 4.35
N GLN A 68 10.63 -3.65 4.05
CA GLN A 68 11.16 -4.87 3.45
C GLN A 68 11.74 -4.64 2.04
N ILE A 69 11.14 -3.75 1.25
CA ILE A 69 11.70 -3.31 -0.05
C ILE A 69 13.08 -2.65 0.15
N VAL A 70 13.22 -1.75 1.14
CA VAL A 70 14.50 -1.11 1.45
C VAL A 70 15.54 -2.14 1.88
N GLU A 71 15.17 -3.11 2.72
CA GLU A 71 16.07 -4.19 3.13
C GLU A 71 16.56 -5.02 1.94
N ILE A 72 15.68 -5.37 1.00
CA ILE A 72 16.06 -6.10 -0.23
C ILE A 72 17.01 -5.26 -1.08
N CYS A 73 16.71 -3.97 -1.27
CA CYS A 73 17.58 -3.06 -2.01
C CYS A 73 18.97 -2.94 -1.36
N LEU A 74 19.05 -2.87 -0.02
CA LEU A 74 20.33 -2.81 0.69
C LEU A 74 21.10 -4.14 0.59
N ALA A 75 20.41 -5.28 0.72
CA ALA A 75 21.03 -6.60 0.65
C ALA A 75 21.54 -6.95 -0.75
N THR A 76 20.85 -6.50 -1.80
CA THR A 76 21.22 -6.78 -3.20
C THR A 76 22.24 -5.78 -3.76
N ARG A 77 22.41 -4.62 -3.13
CA ARG A 77 23.32 -3.54 -3.57
C ARG A 77 24.76 -3.99 -3.94
N PRO A 78 25.43 -4.89 -3.19
CA PRO A 78 26.78 -5.35 -3.55
C PRO A 78 26.83 -6.14 -4.87
N HIS A 79 25.70 -6.72 -5.28
CA HIS A 79 25.62 -7.59 -6.45
C HIS A 79 25.13 -6.87 -7.71
N ASN A 80 24.24 -5.88 -7.55
CA ASN A 80 23.56 -5.20 -8.66
C ASN A 80 23.83 -3.69 -8.74
N GLY A 81 24.69 -3.16 -7.87
CA GLY A 81 25.03 -1.73 -7.84
C GLY A 81 23.91 -0.81 -7.34
N GLY A 82 22.83 -1.35 -6.78
CA GLY A 82 21.68 -0.60 -6.28
C GLY A 82 20.54 -0.43 -7.28
N LEU A 83 20.57 -1.18 -8.39
CA LEU A 83 19.47 -1.24 -9.37
C LEU A 83 18.89 -2.65 -9.39
N ILE A 84 17.57 -2.76 -9.25
CA ILE A 84 16.85 -4.03 -9.27
C ILE A 84 15.59 -3.90 -10.12
N ASN A 85 15.29 -4.93 -10.92
CA ASN A 85 14.05 -4.98 -11.69
C ASN A 85 12.86 -5.12 -10.72
N LEU A 86 11.75 -4.42 -10.99
CA LEU A 86 10.52 -4.53 -10.20
C LEU A 86 10.02 -5.98 -10.09
N GLN A 87 10.09 -6.76 -11.17
CA GLN A 87 9.66 -8.16 -11.15
C GLN A 87 10.53 -9.01 -10.22
N GLU A 88 11.84 -8.77 -10.23
CA GLU A 88 12.81 -9.44 -9.36
C GLU A 88 12.60 -9.04 -7.90
N LEU A 89 12.44 -7.75 -7.63
CA LEU A 89 12.07 -7.23 -6.31
C LEU A 89 10.79 -7.88 -5.78
N CYS A 90 9.74 -7.97 -6.62
CA CYS A 90 8.47 -8.62 -6.26
C CYS A 90 8.68 -10.11 -5.91
N ASN A 91 9.54 -10.81 -6.66
CA ASN A 91 9.83 -12.21 -6.40
C ASN A 91 10.58 -12.40 -5.08
N LEU A 92 11.62 -11.59 -4.82
CA LEU A 92 12.35 -11.61 -3.54
C LEU A 92 11.45 -11.27 -2.36
N LEU A 93 10.55 -10.30 -2.53
CA LEU A 93 9.60 -9.90 -1.50
C LEU A 93 8.58 -11.00 -1.19
N ARG A 94 8.05 -11.67 -2.24
CA ARG A 94 7.18 -12.84 -2.07
C ARG A 94 7.88 -14.01 -1.38
N GLN A 95 9.17 -14.22 -1.68
CA GLN A 95 9.97 -15.24 -0.99
C GLN A 95 10.16 -14.91 0.49
N LYS A 96 10.47 -13.64 0.81
CA LYS A 96 10.60 -13.16 2.19
C LYS A 96 9.29 -13.29 2.98
N ARG A 97 8.15 -13.05 2.31
CA ARG A 97 6.78 -13.13 2.86
C ARG A 97 6.11 -14.50 2.68
N LYS A 98 6.85 -15.58 2.41
CA LYS A 98 6.26 -16.90 2.12
C LYS A 98 5.37 -17.44 3.24
N HIS A 99 5.62 -17.02 4.48
CA HIS A 99 4.85 -17.41 5.66
C HIS A 99 3.73 -16.43 6.04
N ASP A 100 3.65 -15.28 5.35
CA ASP A 100 2.66 -14.27 5.64
C ASP A 100 1.31 -14.66 5.05
N ARG A 101 0.24 -14.33 5.77
CA ARG A 101 -1.13 -14.57 5.31
C ARG A 101 -1.60 -13.57 4.25
N GLU A 102 -0.75 -12.59 3.92
CA GLU A 102 -1.07 -11.42 3.10
C GLU A 102 -0.31 -11.48 1.80
N ALA A 103 -0.99 -11.91 0.74
CA ALA A 103 -0.41 -11.93 -0.58
C ALA A 103 -0.07 -10.52 -1.06
N VAL A 104 1.02 -10.41 -1.83
CA VAL A 104 1.53 -9.15 -2.38
C VAL A 104 1.53 -9.23 -3.91
N SER A 105 0.86 -8.27 -4.52
CA SER A 105 0.85 -8.02 -5.96
C SER A 105 1.90 -6.97 -6.35
N GLU A 106 2.16 -6.85 -7.64
CA GLU A 106 3.07 -5.84 -8.18
C GLU A 106 2.55 -4.40 -7.95
N ASP A 107 1.22 -4.21 -8.00
CA ASP A 107 0.56 -2.94 -7.68
C ASP A 107 0.88 -2.50 -6.25
N ASP A 108 0.93 -3.45 -5.31
CA ASP A 108 1.26 -3.16 -3.92
C ASP A 108 2.72 -2.71 -3.76
N CYS A 109 3.64 -3.36 -4.48
CA CYS A 109 5.05 -2.97 -4.52
C CYS A 109 5.22 -1.56 -5.07
N LEU A 110 4.56 -1.24 -6.18
CA LEU A 110 4.60 0.09 -6.79
C LEU A 110 4.02 1.16 -5.86
N ARG A 111 2.90 0.88 -5.20
CA ARG A 111 2.28 1.79 -4.23
C ARG A 111 3.17 2.00 -3.01
N ALA A 112 3.81 0.95 -2.47
CA ALA A 112 4.77 1.08 -1.37
C ALA A 112 5.97 1.94 -1.76
N ILE A 113 6.55 1.73 -2.94
CA ILE A 113 7.66 2.55 -3.45
C ILE A 113 7.22 4.01 -3.57
N ARG A 114 6.03 4.27 -4.11
CA ARG A 114 5.49 5.63 -4.27
C ARG A 114 5.23 6.30 -2.92
N PHE A 115 4.71 5.54 -1.96
CA PHE A 115 4.49 5.98 -0.59
C PHE A 115 5.81 6.37 0.08
N PHE A 116 6.85 5.53 -0.02
CA PHE A 116 8.18 5.84 0.52
C PHE A 116 8.85 7.04 -0.15
N LYS A 117 8.72 7.18 -1.48
CA LYS A 117 9.22 8.36 -2.19
C LYS A 117 8.55 9.63 -1.67
N LYS A 118 7.24 9.63 -1.43
CA LYS A 118 6.56 10.78 -0.81
C LYS A 118 7.10 11.07 0.59
N CYS A 119 7.27 10.06 1.46
CA CYS A 119 7.72 10.26 2.84
C CYS A 119 9.18 10.73 2.98
N LEU A 120 10.09 10.27 2.12
CA LEU A 120 11.51 10.67 2.15
C LEU A 120 11.75 12.07 1.57
N TRP A 121 10.98 12.46 0.55
CA TRP A 121 11.11 13.78 -0.09
C TRP A 121 10.35 14.89 0.63
N TYR A 122 9.36 14.58 1.49
CA TYR A 122 8.67 15.58 2.33
C TYR A 122 9.46 16.03 3.57
N ARG A 123 10.68 15.50 3.77
CA ARG A 123 11.57 15.89 4.87
C ARG A 123 12.63 16.94 4.47
N HIS A 124 12.54 17.49 3.26
CA HIS A 124 13.36 18.62 2.80
C HIS A 124 12.49 19.72 2.22
#